data_AF-A0A7Y7BCL0-F1
#
_entry.id   AF-A0A7Y7BCL0-F1
#
_cell.length_a   1.000
_cell.length_b   1.000
_cell.length_c   1.000
_cell.angle_alpha   90.00
_cell.angle_beta   90.00
_cell.angle_gamma   90.00
#
_symmetry.space_group_name_H-M   'P 1'
#
loop_
_entity.id
_entity.type
_entity.pdbx_description
1 polymer ?
#
loop_
_entity_poly.entity_id
_entity_poly.type
_entity_poly.pdbx_seq_one_letter_code
_entity_poly.pdbx_strand_id
1 'polypeptide(L)'
;MNTRNSTFRNLILVFLIGISTACSQRSDSSKDDRKVLDQVVLIIDKCPNYSQYQNPITGVYSSRADDFEITAINSDLRNLTYKTNKIPTRDTVVFDTKGEILELDHIYKFHRYLSFLVQKGDTVLFTYDEDFPKATILNREVSNVELNYEAIRNDYLVADEEDFDGNSKFNISPVSSVKGYMTNRDPSKARKIRAEIYEKALAEAKIELEKEKWLLDSLVSNNLIDEETSLFYMNRSNHLYGFNEFRFNQYVN
;
A
#
# COMPACT_ATOMS: atom_id res chain seq x y z
N MET A 1 -18.72 75.17 -29.48
CA MET A 1 -19.07 74.99 -28.05
C MET A 1 -19.32 73.51 -27.79
N ASN A 2 -18.39 72.83 -27.13
CA ASN A 2 -18.65 71.63 -26.34
C ASN A 2 -17.41 71.33 -25.49
N THR A 3 -17.33 72.07 -24.39
CA THR A 3 -16.43 71.87 -23.26
C THR A 3 -17.00 70.77 -22.38
N ARG A 4 -16.66 69.51 -22.64
CA ARG A 4 -16.83 68.41 -21.67
C ARG A 4 -16.14 67.16 -22.21
N ASN A 5 -14.85 66.98 -21.90
CA ASN A 5 -14.17 65.68 -21.98
C ASN A 5 -12.76 65.64 -21.33
N SER A 6 -12.32 66.68 -20.60
CA SER A 6 -10.99 66.68 -19.97
C SER A 6 -10.96 66.31 -18.49
N THR A 7 -12.11 66.08 -17.83
CA THR A 7 -12.15 65.75 -16.40
C THR A 7 -12.05 64.26 -16.10
N PHE A 8 -12.28 63.38 -17.10
CA PHE A 8 -12.23 61.92 -16.89
C PHE A 8 -10.82 61.31 -17.03
N ARG A 9 -9.90 61.96 -17.76
CA ARG A 9 -8.52 61.46 -17.95
C ARG A 9 -7.60 61.74 -16.76
N ASN A 10 -7.87 62.76 -15.97
CA ASN A 10 -7.06 63.10 -14.80
C ASN A 10 -7.46 62.34 -13.52
N LEU A 11 -8.62 61.65 -13.53
CA LEU A 11 -9.05 60.84 -12.38
C LEU A 11 -8.41 59.44 -12.37
N ILE A 12 -8.04 58.91 -13.54
CA ILE A 12 -7.41 57.58 -13.67
C ILE A 12 -5.92 57.63 -13.26
N LEU A 13 -5.26 58.79 -13.41
CA LEU A 13 -3.85 58.93 -13.05
C LEU A 13 -3.62 59.02 -11.52
N VAL A 14 -4.61 59.47 -10.75
CA VAL A 14 -4.53 59.54 -9.28
C VAL A 14 -4.81 58.17 -8.65
N PHE A 15 -5.60 57.31 -9.31
CA PHE A 15 -5.86 55.95 -8.82
C PHE A 15 -4.68 54.98 -9.05
N LEU A 16 -3.77 55.29 -9.97
CA LEU A 16 -2.59 54.47 -10.28
C LEU A 16 -1.35 54.78 -9.43
N ILE A 17 -1.35 55.88 -8.66
CA ILE A 17 -0.22 56.26 -7.78
C ILE A 17 -0.48 55.87 -6.31
N GLY A 18 -1.70 55.43 -5.98
CA GLY A 18 -2.09 55.02 -4.62
C GLY A 18 -1.85 53.55 -4.24
N ILE A 19 -1.32 52.71 -5.15
CA ILE A 19 -1.13 51.26 -4.90
C ILE A 19 0.34 50.92 -4.57
N SER A 20 1.26 51.88 -4.64
CA SER A 20 2.71 51.63 -4.48
C SER A 20 3.30 51.87 -3.08
N THR A 21 2.49 52.00 -2.03
CA THR A 21 3.00 52.10 -0.64
C THR A 21 2.32 51.17 0.37
N ALA A 22 1.82 50.02 -0.08
CA ALA A 22 1.58 48.89 0.80
C ALA A 22 2.74 47.89 0.69
N CYS A 23 3.93 48.31 1.13
CA CYS A 23 4.90 47.37 1.70
C CYS A 23 4.30 46.82 3.01
N SER A 24 3.29 45.96 2.89
CA SER A 24 2.97 45.03 3.96
C SER A 24 4.18 44.13 4.06
N GLN A 25 4.86 44.21 5.20
CA GLN A 25 5.89 43.29 5.63
C GLN A 25 5.48 41.89 5.17
N ARG A 26 6.25 41.34 4.23
CA ARG A 26 6.32 39.90 4.05
C ARG A 26 6.88 39.44 5.39
N SER A 27 5.99 39.05 6.30
CA SER A 27 6.41 38.11 7.33
C SER A 27 7.01 36.98 6.50
N ASP A 28 8.32 36.81 6.58
CA ASP A 28 8.89 35.50 6.39
C ASP A 28 8.00 34.60 7.24
N SER A 29 7.10 33.86 6.58
CA SER A 29 6.54 32.69 7.18
C SER A 29 7.79 31.89 7.48
N SER A 30 8.21 31.94 8.75
CA SER A 30 9.21 31.04 9.30
C SER A 30 8.91 29.72 8.63
N LYS A 31 9.85 29.21 7.84
CA LYS A 31 9.82 27.80 7.48
C LYS A 31 9.57 27.11 8.81
N ASP A 32 8.35 26.60 8.93
CA ASP A 32 7.92 25.86 10.07
C ASP A 32 8.92 24.71 10.09
N ASP A 33 9.94 24.81 10.94
CA ASP A 33 10.83 23.72 11.28
C ASP A 33 9.95 22.71 12.04
N ARG A 34 8.94 22.16 11.34
CA ARG A 34 8.25 20.95 11.74
C ARG A 34 9.35 19.94 11.75
N LYS A 35 9.92 19.76 12.94
CA LYS A 35 10.79 18.66 13.27
C LYS A 35 10.12 17.43 12.67
N VAL A 36 10.74 16.83 11.65
CA VAL A 36 10.26 15.59 11.08
C VAL A 36 10.19 14.64 12.27
N LEU A 37 8.97 14.32 12.68
CA LEU A 37 8.77 13.46 13.84
C LEU A 37 9.25 12.07 13.41
N ASP A 38 9.97 11.38 14.29
CA ASP A 38 10.45 10.02 14.07
C ASP A 38 9.28 9.01 14.16
N GLN A 39 8.23 9.25 13.37
CA GLN A 39 6.98 8.52 13.40
C GLN A 39 6.26 8.60 12.04
N VAL A 40 5.37 7.64 11.82
CA VAL A 40 4.33 7.68 10.78
C VAL A 40 2.99 7.69 11.48
N VAL A 41 2.11 8.60 11.07
CA VAL A 41 0.75 8.71 11.61
C VAL A 41 -0.23 8.11 10.61
N LEU A 42 -1.09 7.21 11.06
CA LEU A 42 -2.15 6.60 10.27
C LEU A 42 -3.49 7.12 10.75
N ILE A 43 -4.34 7.55 9.83
CA ILE A 43 -5.74 7.90 10.07
C ILE A 43 -6.56 6.84 9.35
N ILE A 44 -7.36 6.10 10.10
CA ILE A 44 -8.23 5.06 9.54
C ILE A 44 -9.64 5.66 9.49
N ASP A 45 -10.21 5.79 8.29
CA ASP A 45 -11.57 6.30 8.09
C ASP A 45 -12.48 5.20 7.55
N LYS A 46 -13.49 4.82 8.34
CA LYS A 46 -14.57 3.89 7.98
C LYS A 46 -14.07 2.55 7.46
N CYS A 47 -13.24 1.85 8.23
CA CYS A 47 -12.82 0.52 7.88
C CYS A 47 -14.04 -0.41 7.72
N PRO A 48 -14.16 -1.16 6.59
CA PRO A 48 -15.22 -2.11 6.39
C PRO A 48 -15.02 -3.34 7.27
N ASN A 49 -16.11 -4.03 7.58
CA ASN A 49 -16.04 -5.27 8.34
C ASN A 49 -15.74 -6.45 7.42
N TYR A 50 -14.47 -6.81 7.29
CA TYR A 50 -14.01 -7.97 6.51
C TYR A 50 -13.93 -9.28 7.32
N SER A 51 -14.51 -9.32 8.54
CA SER A 51 -14.59 -10.53 9.37
C SER A 51 -15.45 -11.65 8.73
N GLN A 52 -16.22 -11.31 7.71
CA GLN A 52 -17.15 -12.20 7.01
C GLN A 52 -16.79 -12.27 5.53
N TYR A 53 -15.63 -12.86 5.23
CA TYR A 53 -15.32 -13.26 3.85
C TYR A 53 -15.87 -14.67 3.60
N GLN A 54 -16.67 -14.81 2.54
CA GLN A 54 -17.04 -16.11 2.00
C GLN A 54 -16.16 -16.41 0.80
N ASN A 55 -15.38 -17.49 0.86
CA ASN A 55 -14.67 -17.96 -0.32
C ASN A 55 -15.71 -18.46 -1.35
N PRO A 56 -15.78 -17.88 -2.57
CA PRO A 56 -16.83 -18.19 -3.54
C PRO A 56 -16.75 -19.63 -4.07
N ILE A 57 -15.56 -20.23 -4.10
CA ILE A 57 -15.31 -21.58 -4.60
C ILE A 57 -15.71 -22.66 -3.58
N THR A 58 -15.38 -22.42 -2.32
CA THR A 58 -15.58 -23.42 -1.25
C THR A 58 -16.85 -23.17 -0.45
N GLY A 59 -17.44 -21.98 -0.57
CA GLY A 59 -18.56 -21.52 0.25
C GLY A 59 -18.21 -21.33 1.72
N VAL A 60 -16.94 -21.53 2.11
CA VAL A 60 -16.48 -21.47 3.50
C VAL A 60 -16.39 -20.01 3.93
N TYR A 61 -17.07 -19.69 5.02
CA TYR A 61 -16.93 -18.43 5.73
C TYR A 61 -15.71 -18.49 6.65
N SER A 62 -14.79 -17.53 6.51
CA SER A 62 -13.72 -17.36 7.50
C SER A 62 -14.16 -16.45 8.63
N SER A 63 -15.13 -16.89 9.44
CA SER A 63 -15.53 -16.12 10.62
C SER A 63 -14.51 -16.32 11.74
N ARG A 64 -13.63 -15.34 11.98
CA ARG A 64 -13.03 -15.01 13.30
C ARG A 64 -12.00 -13.87 13.26
N ALA A 65 -12.21 -12.84 12.46
CA ALA A 65 -11.38 -11.65 12.55
C ALA A 65 -12.29 -10.43 12.66
N ASP A 66 -12.84 -10.17 13.85
CA ASP A 66 -13.20 -8.79 14.23
C ASP A 66 -11.92 -7.91 14.36
N ASP A 67 -10.80 -8.37 13.81
CA ASP A 67 -9.45 -7.90 14.04
C ASP A 67 -9.05 -6.97 12.89
N PHE A 68 -8.99 -5.68 13.20
CA PHE A 68 -8.17 -4.76 12.41
C PHE A 68 -6.71 -5.01 12.69
N GLU A 69 -5.90 -5.15 11.65
CA GLU A 69 -4.46 -5.36 11.78
C GLU A 69 -3.70 -4.62 10.69
N ILE A 70 -2.74 -3.80 11.13
CA ILE A 70 -1.75 -3.18 10.28
C ILE A 70 -0.37 -3.41 10.89
N THR A 71 0.57 -3.91 10.08
CA THR A 71 1.94 -4.16 10.50
C THR A 71 2.86 -3.20 9.79
N ALA A 72 3.62 -2.43 10.55
CA ALA A 72 4.73 -1.64 10.07
C ALA A 72 6.01 -2.48 10.08
N ILE A 73 6.67 -2.59 8.93
CA ILE A 73 7.95 -3.26 8.75
C ILE A 73 8.97 -2.20 8.38
N ASN A 74 9.99 -2.03 9.21
CA ASN A 74 11.07 -1.09 8.94
C ASN A 74 12.25 -1.74 8.21
N SER A 75 13.23 -0.93 7.81
CA SER A 75 14.46 -1.39 7.14
C SER A 75 15.29 -2.40 7.95
N ASP A 76 15.10 -2.45 9.27
CA ASP A 76 15.74 -3.42 10.17
C ASP A 76 14.90 -4.69 10.36
N LEU A 77 13.81 -4.85 9.59
CA LEU A 77 12.84 -5.95 9.68
C LEU A 77 12.20 -6.10 11.06
N ARG A 78 12.11 -5.00 11.82
CA ARG A 78 11.34 -4.97 13.06
C ARG A 78 9.88 -4.73 12.71
N ASN A 79 9.03 -5.64 13.17
CA ASN A 79 7.59 -5.56 12.99
C ASN A 79 6.98 -4.82 14.18
N LEU A 80 6.28 -3.73 13.91
CA LEU A 80 5.38 -3.08 14.84
C LEU A 80 3.96 -3.32 14.35
N THR A 81 3.18 -4.10 15.09
CA THR A 81 1.81 -4.44 14.69
C THR A 81 0.83 -3.68 15.57
N TYR A 82 -0.07 -2.94 14.93
CA TYR A 82 -1.29 -2.45 15.56
C TYR A 82 -2.41 -3.44 15.26
N LYS A 83 -3.03 -3.95 16.32
CA LYS A 83 -4.13 -4.90 16.25
C LYS A 83 -5.24 -4.52 17.21
N THR A 84 -6.48 -4.51 16.73
CA THR A 84 -7.66 -4.27 17.57
C THR A 84 -8.79 -5.22 17.17
N ASN A 85 -9.52 -5.74 18.16
CA ASN A 85 -10.66 -6.65 17.97
C ASN A 85 -11.98 -5.91 17.68
N LYS A 86 -11.90 -4.66 17.22
CA LYS A 86 -13.02 -3.85 16.77
C LYS A 86 -12.64 -3.15 15.48
N ILE A 87 -13.50 -3.28 14.48
CA ILE A 87 -13.33 -2.57 13.22
C ILE A 87 -13.38 -1.04 13.48
N PRO A 88 -12.28 -0.30 13.21
CA PRO A 88 -12.21 1.12 13.49
C PRO A 88 -13.09 1.91 12.50
N THR A 89 -14.06 2.64 13.04
CA THR A 89 -14.86 3.59 12.25
C THR A 89 -14.13 4.91 12.04
N ARG A 90 -13.35 5.34 13.03
CA ARG A 90 -12.36 6.40 12.94
C ARG A 90 -11.30 6.18 14.01
N ASP A 91 -10.04 6.06 13.62
CA ASP A 91 -8.96 5.84 14.56
C ASP A 91 -7.67 6.52 14.08
N THR A 92 -6.74 6.76 15.01
CA THR A 92 -5.42 7.28 14.70
C THR A 92 -4.36 6.43 15.38
N VAL A 93 -3.49 5.84 14.57
CA VAL A 93 -2.40 4.98 15.01
C VAL A 93 -1.09 5.72 14.73
N VAL A 94 -0.13 5.62 15.64
CA VAL A 94 1.19 6.20 15.47
C VAL A 94 2.21 5.07 15.55
N PHE A 95 3.06 4.98 14.53
CA PHE A 95 4.20 4.08 14.50
C PHE A 95 5.48 4.87 14.61
N ASP A 96 6.21 4.71 15.72
CA ASP A 96 7.53 5.29 15.86
C ASP A 96 8.51 4.59 14.92
N THR A 97 9.27 5.36 14.14
CA THR A 97 10.28 4.81 13.22
C THR A 97 11.50 5.72 13.13
N LYS A 98 12.66 5.07 13.14
CA LYS A 98 13.95 5.73 12.85
C LYS A 98 14.36 5.59 11.38
N GLY A 99 13.82 4.59 10.69
CA GLY A 99 14.09 4.35 9.27
C GLY A 99 13.36 5.37 8.42
N GLU A 100 13.97 5.78 7.30
CA GLU A 100 13.39 6.75 6.37
C GLU A 100 12.17 6.18 5.63
N ILE A 101 12.19 4.86 5.34
CA ILE A 101 11.11 4.15 4.67
C ILE A 101 10.50 3.13 5.64
N LEU A 102 9.17 3.05 5.61
CA LEU A 102 8.37 2.09 6.36
C LEU A 102 7.39 1.41 5.40
N GLU A 103 7.31 0.09 5.45
CA GLU A 103 6.29 -0.66 4.73
C GLU A 103 5.11 -0.93 5.68
N LEU A 104 3.90 -0.60 5.25
CA LEU A 104 2.68 -0.84 6.00
C LEU A 104 1.88 -1.97 5.36
N ASP A 105 1.83 -3.13 6.00
CA ASP A 105 0.99 -4.26 5.58
C ASP A 105 -0.39 -4.16 6.24
N HIS A 106 -1.43 -3.93 5.44
CA HIS A 106 -2.82 -3.85 5.91
C HIS A 106 -3.61 -5.10 5.49
N ILE A 107 -4.15 -5.84 6.47
CA ILE A 107 -5.09 -6.94 6.21
C ILE A 107 -6.43 -6.37 5.76
N TYR A 108 -6.99 -6.90 4.68
CA TYR A 108 -8.31 -6.46 4.21
C TYR A 108 -9.29 -7.59 3.84
N LYS A 109 -8.83 -8.83 3.67
CA LYS A 109 -9.69 -10.02 3.50
C LYS A 109 -9.00 -11.28 4.06
N PHE A 110 -9.32 -11.67 5.30
CA PHE A 110 -8.79 -12.87 6.01
C PHE A 110 -7.25 -13.00 6.06
N HIS A 111 -6.62 -13.42 4.96
CA HIS A 111 -5.16 -13.54 4.79
C HIS A 111 -4.62 -12.74 3.59
N ARG A 112 -5.43 -11.82 3.04
CA ARG A 112 -4.99 -10.88 2.00
C ARG A 112 -4.49 -9.60 2.64
N TYR A 113 -3.32 -9.16 2.19
CA TYR A 113 -2.62 -7.97 2.62
C TYR A 113 -2.37 -7.07 1.41
N LEU A 114 -2.47 -5.75 1.59
CA LEU A 114 -1.84 -4.77 0.70
C LEU A 114 -0.73 -4.08 1.48
N SER A 115 0.43 -3.93 0.85
CA SER A 115 1.52 -3.15 1.44
C SER A 115 1.60 -1.76 0.84
N PHE A 116 1.90 -0.77 1.68
CA PHE A 116 2.05 0.63 1.29
C PHE A 116 3.43 1.13 1.73
N LEU A 117 4.20 1.73 0.83
CA LEU A 117 5.47 2.35 1.17
C LEU A 117 5.26 3.80 1.57
N VAL A 118 5.70 4.12 2.78
CA VAL A 118 5.57 5.44 3.36
C VAL A 118 6.90 5.88 3.96
N GLN A 119 7.03 7.18 4.17
CA GLN A 119 8.25 7.78 4.68
C GLN A 119 8.06 8.28 6.11
N LYS A 120 9.17 8.35 6.85
CA LYS A 120 9.20 8.98 8.17
C LYS A 120 8.62 10.39 8.11
N GLY A 121 7.71 10.69 9.04
CA GLY A 121 6.98 11.95 9.09
C GLY A 121 5.67 11.94 8.30
N ASP A 122 5.36 10.90 7.52
CA ASP A 122 4.11 10.83 6.76
C ASP A 122 2.88 10.77 7.68
N THR A 123 1.81 11.43 7.23
CA THR A 123 0.45 11.24 7.72
C THR A 123 -0.36 10.56 6.63
N VAL A 124 -0.68 9.30 6.84
CA VAL A 124 -1.37 8.42 5.90
C VAL A 124 -2.86 8.40 6.25
N LEU A 125 -3.73 8.70 5.28
CA LEU A 125 -5.15 8.45 5.39
C LEU A 125 -5.48 7.13 4.68
N PHE A 126 -6.00 6.16 5.42
CA PHE A 126 -6.63 4.98 4.87
C PHE A 126 -8.13 5.24 4.68
N THR A 127 -8.55 5.11 3.43
CA THR A 127 -9.96 5.02 3.01
C THR A 127 -10.18 3.66 2.36
N TYR A 128 -11.42 3.34 2.02
CA TYR A 128 -11.79 2.05 1.48
C TYR A 128 -12.70 2.21 0.28
N ASP A 129 -12.37 1.52 -0.81
CA ASP A 129 -13.28 1.30 -1.93
C ASP A 129 -13.83 -0.11 -1.80
N GLU A 130 -15.12 -0.21 -1.46
CA GLU A 130 -15.72 -1.44 -0.93
C GLU A 130 -14.92 -2.01 0.25
N ASP A 131 -14.20 -3.13 0.03
CA ASP A 131 -13.38 -3.81 1.02
C ASP A 131 -11.87 -3.53 0.87
N PHE A 132 -11.45 -2.77 -0.15
CA PHE A 132 -10.04 -2.61 -0.50
C PHE A 132 -9.46 -1.32 0.10
N PRO A 133 -8.37 -1.39 0.91
CA PRO A 133 -7.77 -0.21 1.49
C PRO A 133 -7.05 0.60 0.42
N LYS A 134 -7.23 1.92 0.49
CA LYS A 134 -6.55 2.92 -0.32
C LYS A 134 -5.89 3.95 0.59
N ALA A 135 -4.61 4.18 0.36
CA ALA A 135 -3.82 5.15 1.09
C ALA A 135 -3.73 6.49 0.35
N THR A 136 -3.61 7.57 1.12
CA THR A 136 -3.25 8.91 0.64
C THR A 136 -2.34 9.58 1.66
N ILE A 137 -1.24 10.20 1.21
CA ILE A 137 -0.38 11.00 2.09
C ILE A 137 -0.93 12.43 2.16
N LEU A 138 -1.16 12.93 3.38
CA LEU A 138 -1.82 14.22 3.60
C LEU A 138 -0.84 15.39 3.67
N ASN A 139 0.45 15.13 3.87
CA ASN A 139 1.45 16.15 4.23
C ASN A 139 2.63 16.25 3.26
N ARG A 140 2.59 15.54 2.12
CA ARG A 140 3.48 15.73 0.97
C ARG A 140 2.81 15.19 -0.29
N GLU A 141 3.35 15.57 -1.44
CA GLU A 141 2.94 14.99 -2.72
C GLU A 141 3.62 13.63 -2.92
N VAL A 142 2.84 12.66 -3.39
CA VAL A 142 3.30 11.33 -3.79
C VAL A 142 2.40 10.83 -4.91
N SER A 143 2.95 10.05 -5.82
CA SER A 143 2.15 9.41 -6.86
C SER A 143 1.16 8.43 -6.22
N ASN A 144 -0.13 8.50 -6.62
CA ASN A 144 -1.13 7.52 -6.19
C ASN A 144 -0.73 6.10 -6.63
N VAL A 145 -0.05 5.98 -7.76
CA VAL A 145 0.43 4.70 -8.31
C VAL A 145 1.54 4.12 -7.44
N GLU A 146 2.47 4.95 -7.00
CA GLU A 146 3.58 4.55 -6.13
C GLU A 146 3.09 4.09 -4.76
N LEU A 147 2.22 4.89 -4.13
CA LEU A 147 1.70 4.62 -2.79
C LEU A 147 0.79 3.39 -2.77
N ASN A 148 -0.05 3.21 -3.78
CA ASN A 148 -1.02 2.12 -3.87
C ASN A 148 -0.60 1.03 -4.87
N TYR A 149 0.71 0.87 -5.09
CA TYR A 149 1.26 -0.03 -6.12
C TYR A 149 0.75 -1.47 -5.99
N GLU A 150 0.69 -2.03 -4.78
CA GLU A 150 0.27 -3.43 -4.58
C GLU A 150 -1.19 -3.67 -5.02
N ALA A 151 -2.07 -2.68 -4.91
CA ALA A 151 -3.42 -2.78 -5.46
C ALA A 151 -3.38 -2.85 -7.00
N ILE A 152 -2.63 -1.95 -7.64
CA ILE A 152 -2.46 -1.89 -9.10
C ILE A 152 -1.79 -3.16 -9.64
N ARG A 153 -0.78 -3.65 -8.92
CA ARG A 153 -0.10 -4.93 -9.20
C ARG A 153 -1.11 -6.05 -9.23
N ASN A 154 -1.97 -6.15 -8.21
CA ASN A 154 -2.94 -7.22 -8.09
C ASN A 154 -3.95 -7.20 -9.25
N ASP A 155 -4.45 -6.02 -9.63
CA ASP A 155 -5.36 -5.86 -10.77
C ASP A 155 -4.69 -6.26 -12.11
N TYR A 156 -3.39 -6.07 -12.25
CA TYR A 156 -2.65 -6.36 -13.48
C TYR A 156 -2.16 -7.82 -13.56
N LEU A 157 -1.75 -8.39 -12.44
CA LEU A 157 -1.05 -9.68 -12.41
C LEU A 157 -1.98 -10.86 -12.15
N VAL A 158 -3.05 -10.65 -11.39
CA VAL A 158 -3.97 -11.70 -10.99
C VAL A 158 -5.17 -11.68 -11.94
N ALA A 159 -5.26 -12.72 -12.77
CA ALA A 159 -6.26 -12.79 -13.84
C ALA A 159 -7.67 -13.08 -13.33
N ASP A 160 -7.81 -13.64 -12.12
CA ASP A 160 -9.08 -14.02 -11.54
C ASP A 160 -9.10 -13.74 -10.03
N GLU A 161 -10.14 -13.07 -9.54
CA GLU A 161 -10.35 -12.86 -8.10
C GLU A 161 -10.44 -14.21 -7.34
N GLU A 162 -10.79 -15.27 -8.06
CA GLU A 162 -10.84 -16.66 -7.61
C GLU A 162 -9.45 -17.26 -7.31
N ASP A 163 -8.39 -16.77 -7.94
CA ASP A 163 -7.01 -17.22 -7.71
C ASP A 163 -6.36 -16.55 -6.49
N PHE A 164 -7.01 -15.53 -5.91
CA PHE A 164 -6.58 -14.89 -4.66
C PHE A 164 -6.91 -15.76 -3.43
N ASP A 165 -6.48 -17.01 -3.39
CA ASP A 165 -6.59 -17.83 -2.17
C ASP A 165 -5.51 -17.41 -1.17
N GLY A 166 -5.66 -16.19 -0.63
CA GLY A 166 -5.14 -15.74 0.66
C GLY A 166 -3.65 -15.85 0.91
N ASN A 167 -2.82 -15.99 -0.11
CA ASN A 167 -1.38 -16.06 0.05
C ASN A 167 -0.77 -14.79 -0.55
N SER A 168 -0.50 -13.83 0.35
CA SER A 168 0.31 -12.63 0.10
C SER A 168 1.43 -12.93 -0.88
N LYS A 169 1.65 -12.11 -1.91
CA LYS A 169 2.89 -12.02 -2.71
C LYS A 169 3.89 -13.16 -2.43
N PHE A 170 3.70 -14.28 -3.14
CA PHE A 170 4.51 -15.50 -3.05
C PHE A 170 4.42 -16.35 -1.77
N ASN A 171 3.46 -16.21 -0.85
CA ASN A 171 3.43 -17.05 0.34
C ASN A 171 2.94 -18.45 -0.01
N ILE A 172 3.84 -19.35 -0.41
CA ILE A 172 3.51 -20.76 -0.65
C ILE A 172 3.43 -21.44 0.72
N SER A 173 2.42 -21.07 1.52
CA SER A 173 2.04 -21.83 2.70
C SER A 173 1.03 -22.89 2.26
N PRO A 174 1.40 -24.17 2.27
CA PRO A 174 0.50 -25.23 1.86
C PRO A 174 -0.67 -25.35 2.83
N VAL A 175 -0.58 -24.80 4.05
CA VAL A 175 -1.66 -24.77 5.04
C VAL A 175 -2.92 -24.06 4.53
N SER A 176 -2.78 -23.04 3.67
CA SER A 176 -3.90 -22.28 3.07
C SER A 176 -4.47 -22.93 1.81
N SER A 177 -3.79 -23.91 1.20
CA SER A 177 -4.38 -24.77 0.16
C SER A 177 -5.27 -25.84 0.80
N VAL A 178 -6.39 -25.40 1.36
CA VAL A 178 -7.39 -26.21 2.09
C VAL A 178 -7.88 -27.43 1.29
N LYS A 179 -7.73 -27.43 -0.05
CA LYS A 179 -8.04 -28.59 -0.90
C LYS A 179 -7.20 -29.85 -0.61
N GLY A 180 -5.95 -29.73 -0.17
CA GLY A 180 -5.05 -30.88 -0.02
C GLY A 180 -5.02 -31.51 1.38
N TYR A 181 -5.25 -30.70 2.43
CA TYR A 181 -4.99 -31.09 3.82
C TYR A 181 -6.11 -31.89 4.47
N MET A 182 -7.36 -31.69 4.03
CA MET A 182 -8.50 -32.27 4.72
C MET A 182 -8.81 -33.73 4.34
N THR A 183 -8.22 -34.27 3.28
CA THR A 183 -8.70 -35.53 2.69
C THR A 183 -7.74 -36.72 2.80
N ASN A 184 -6.46 -36.54 3.12
CA ASN A 184 -5.49 -37.63 3.14
C ASN A 184 -4.74 -37.77 4.48
N ARG A 185 -5.05 -38.84 5.23
CA ARG A 185 -4.38 -39.20 6.49
C ARG A 185 -3.08 -39.99 6.30
N ASP A 186 -2.74 -40.35 5.06
CA ASP A 186 -1.50 -41.06 4.70
C ASP A 186 -0.34 -40.06 4.56
N PRO A 187 0.68 -40.11 5.44
CA PRO A 187 1.81 -39.17 5.42
C PRO A 187 2.60 -39.18 4.11
N SER A 188 2.71 -40.34 3.45
CA SER A 188 3.47 -40.51 2.22
C SER A 188 2.78 -39.85 1.02
N LYS A 189 1.46 -40.04 0.89
CA LYS A 189 0.63 -39.34 -0.10
C LYS A 189 0.56 -37.85 0.18
N ALA A 190 0.51 -37.45 1.45
CA ALA A 190 0.54 -36.05 1.85
C ALA A 190 1.87 -35.37 1.51
N ARG A 191 3.01 -36.07 1.49
CA ARG A 191 4.30 -35.52 1.03
C ARG A 191 4.28 -35.26 -0.47
N LYS A 192 3.84 -36.24 -1.27
CA LYS A 192 3.76 -36.12 -2.73
C LYS A 192 2.81 -34.99 -3.17
N ILE A 193 1.61 -34.93 -2.61
CA ILE A 193 0.63 -33.87 -2.91
C ILE A 193 1.20 -32.49 -2.56
N ARG A 194 1.90 -32.37 -1.41
CA ARG A 194 2.55 -31.11 -1.04
C ARG A 194 3.64 -30.69 -2.03
N ALA A 195 4.49 -31.63 -2.46
CA ALA A 195 5.52 -31.34 -3.44
C ALA A 195 4.93 -30.83 -4.76
N GLU A 196 3.86 -31.47 -5.26
CA GLU A 196 3.16 -31.05 -6.48
C GLU A 196 2.53 -29.64 -6.34
N ILE A 197 1.91 -29.36 -5.18
CA ILE A 197 1.35 -28.02 -4.89
C ILE A 197 2.46 -26.97 -4.88
N TYR A 198 3.58 -27.25 -4.21
CA TYR A 198 4.70 -26.32 -4.16
C TYR A 198 5.34 -26.08 -5.53
N GLU A 199 5.53 -27.14 -6.32
CA GLU A 199 6.11 -27.05 -7.66
C GLU A 199 5.25 -26.18 -8.58
N LYS A 200 3.93 -26.41 -8.57
CA LYS A 200 2.98 -25.58 -9.31
C LYS A 200 3.04 -24.11 -8.86
N ALA A 201 2.99 -23.88 -7.55
CA ALA A 201 3.02 -22.53 -7.00
C ALA A 201 4.35 -21.79 -7.29
N LEU A 202 5.50 -22.50 -7.32
CA LEU A 202 6.78 -21.92 -7.73
C LEU A 202 6.81 -21.54 -9.21
N ALA A 203 6.24 -22.39 -10.07
CA ALA A 203 6.13 -22.09 -11.49
C ALA A 203 5.25 -20.85 -11.75
N GLU A 204 4.12 -20.73 -11.05
CA GLU A 204 3.23 -19.57 -11.09
C GLU A 204 3.93 -18.32 -10.56
N ALA A 205 4.60 -18.41 -9.41
CA ALA A 205 5.39 -17.33 -8.82
C ALA A 205 6.46 -16.79 -9.78
N LYS A 206 7.14 -17.67 -10.52
CA LYS A 206 8.14 -17.25 -11.51
C LYS A 206 7.51 -16.45 -12.66
N ILE A 207 6.32 -16.84 -13.12
CA ILE A 207 5.59 -16.12 -14.17
C ILE A 207 5.14 -14.74 -13.66
N GLU A 208 4.60 -14.68 -12.43
CA GLU A 208 4.21 -13.42 -11.80
C GLU A 208 5.39 -12.47 -11.62
N LEU A 209 6.55 -12.98 -11.19
CA LEU A 209 7.76 -12.18 -11.00
C LEU A 209 8.20 -11.50 -12.31
N GLU A 210 8.18 -12.22 -13.42
CA GLU A 210 8.49 -11.66 -14.74
C GLU A 210 7.45 -10.59 -15.14
N LYS A 211 6.15 -10.87 -14.99
CA LYS A 211 5.11 -9.89 -15.29
C LYS A 211 5.22 -8.64 -14.39
N GLU A 212 5.57 -8.81 -13.13
CA GLU A 212 5.77 -7.72 -12.17
C GLU A 212 6.95 -6.83 -12.59
N LYS A 213 8.04 -7.45 -13.04
CA LYS A 213 9.17 -6.72 -13.63
C LYS A 213 8.73 -5.87 -14.82
N TRP A 214 7.98 -6.44 -15.76
CA TRP A 214 7.44 -5.69 -16.90
C TRP A 214 6.53 -4.53 -16.47
N LEU A 215 5.69 -4.74 -15.45
CA LEU A 215 4.85 -3.69 -14.89
C LEU A 215 5.70 -2.56 -14.32
N LEU A 216 6.69 -2.88 -13.47
CA LEU A 216 7.58 -1.90 -12.85
C LEU A 216 8.37 -1.09 -13.89
N ASP A 217 8.97 -1.76 -14.88
CA ASP A 217 9.68 -1.12 -15.99
C ASP A 217 8.75 -0.15 -16.76
N SER A 218 7.49 -0.56 -16.98
CA SER A 218 6.48 0.29 -17.61
C SER A 218 6.12 1.49 -16.74
N LEU A 219 5.94 1.32 -15.43
CA LEU A 219 5.58 2.43 -14.54
C LEU A 219 6.71 3.46 -14.44
N VAL A 220 7.97 3.01 -14.37
CA VAL A 220 9.15 3.89 -14.36
C VAL A 220 9.26 4.66 -15.67
N SER A 221 9.17 3.98 -16.82
CA SER A 221 9.28 4.65 -18.13
C SER A 221 8.18 5.68 -18.41
N ASN A 222 7.02 5.56 -17.73
CA ASN A 222 5.93 6.52 -17.79
C ASN A 222 5.98 7.57 -16.67
N ASN A 223 7.03 7.62 -15.84
CA ASN A 223 7.17 8.51 -14.68
C ASN A 223 6.02 8.41 -13.67
N LEU A 224 5.43 7.22 -13.52
CA LEU A 224 4.35 6.96 -12.55
C LEU A 224 4.89 6.49 -11.19
N ILE A 225 6.12 5.98 -11.18
CA ILE A 225 6.88 5.58 -10.00
C ILE A 225 8.35 5.95 -10.24
N ASP A 226 9.08 6.31 -9.18
CA ASP A 226 10.51 6.54 -9.27
C ASP A 226 11.33 5.23 -9.30
N GLU A 227 12.60 5.33 -9.69
CA GLU A 227 13.51 4.17 -9.81
C GLU A 227 13.83 3.51 -8.47
N GLU A 228 13.93 4.28 -7.38
CA GLU A 228 14.27 3.76 -6.05
C GLU A 228 13.11 2.93 -5.51
N THR A 229 11.87 3.43 -5.62
CA THR A 229 10.68 2.70 -5.23
C THR A 229 10.45 1.46 -6.09
N SER A 230 10.68 1.56 -7.40
CA SER A 230 10.63 0.39 -8.30
C SER A 230 11.64 -0.68 -7.90
N LEU A 231 12.89 -0.28 -7.60
CA LEU A 231 13.93 -1.19 -7.14
C LEU A 231 13.58 -1.83 -5.79
N PHE A 232 12.96 -1.08 -4.88
CA PHE A 232 12.46 -1.64 -3.62
C PHE A 232 11.47 -2.79 -3.87
N TYR A 233 10.43 -2.55 -4.67
CA TYR A 233 9.41 -3.57 -4.96
C TYR A 233 10.04 -4.79 -5.64
N MET A 234 10.93 -4.59 -6.61
CA MET A 234 11.62 -5.69 -7.29
C MET A 234 12.50 -6.51 -6.33
N ASN A 235 13.24 -5.86 -5.44
CA ASN A 235 14.06 -6.54 -4.42
C ASN A 235 13.21 -7.37 -3.47
N ARG A 236 12.07 -6.81 -3.02
CA ARG A 236 11.10 -7.55 -2.19
C ARG A 236 10.56 -8.77 -2.91
N SER A 237 10.14 -8.64 -4.17
CA SER A 237 9.61 -9.75 -4.97
C SER A 237 10.64 -10.86 -5.18
N ASN A 238 11.90 -10.49 -5.49
CA ASN A 238 13.00 -11.44 -5.59
C ASN A 238 13.29 -12.16 -4.27
N HIS A 239 13.31 -11.41 -3.15
CA HIS A 239 13.53 -11.99 -1.83
C HIS A 239 12.46 -13.03 -1.47
N LEU A 240 11.19 -12.68 -1.68
CA LEU A 240 10.09 -13.58 -1.43
C LEU A 240 10.15 -14.81 -2.34
N TYR A 241 10.38 -14.63 -3.64
CA TYR A 241 10.57 -15.76 -4.57
C TYR A 241 11.69 -16.71 -4.11
N GLY A 242 12.88 -16.18 -3.77
CA GLY A 242 14.01 -16.98 -3.30
C GLY A 242 13.74 -17.69 -1.97
N PHE A 243 13.00 -17.07 -1.05
CA PHE A 243 12.56 -17.72 0.19
C PHE A 243 11.66 -18.94 -0.09
N ASN A 244 10.79 -18.86 -1.10
CA ASN A 244 9.94 -19.98 -1.49
C ASN A 244 10.70 -21.11 -2.16
N GLU A 245 11.67 -20.79 -3.03
CA GLU A 245 12.56 -21.80 -3.60
C GLU A 245 13.31 -22.54 -2.49
N PHE A 246 13.81 -21.81 -1.49
CA PHE A 246 14.43 -22.42 -0.31
C PHE A 246 13.46 -23.34 0.43
N ARG A 247 12.23 -22.90 0.72
CA ARG A 247 11.23 -23.73 1.41
C ARG A 247 10.90 -25.00 0.63
N PHE A 248 10.66 -24.90 -0.68
CA PHE A 248 10.40 -26.06 -1.52
C PHE A 248 11.53 -27.09 -1.44
N ASN A 249 12.78 -26.64 -1.54
CA ASN A 249 13.94 -27.52 -1.43
C ASN A 249 14.04 -28.22 -0.06
N GLN A 250 13.57 -27.59 1.02
CA GLN A 250 13.48 -28.23 2.35
C GLN A 250 12.36 -29.28 2.45
N TYR A 251 11.31 -29.19 1.63
CA TYR A 251 10.19 -30.15 1.66
C TYR A 251 10.38 -31.33 0.71
N VAL A 252 11.04 -31.10 -0.43
CA VAL A 252 11.27 -32.14 -1.44
C VAL A 252 12.41 -33.07 -1.05
N ASN A 253 13.49 -32.55 -0.46
CA ASN A 253 14.61 -33.34 0.05
C ASN A 253 14.29 -33.90 1.44
#